data_AF-A0A9J5W061-F1
#
_entry.id   AF-A0A9J5W061-F1
#
_cell.length_a   1.000
_cell.length_b   1.000
_cell.length_c   1.000
_cell.angle_alpha   90.00
_cell.angle_beta   90.00
_cell.angle_gamma   90.00
#
_symmetry.space_group_name_H-M   'P 1'
#
loop_
_entity.id
_entity.type
_entity.pdbx_description
1 polymer ?
#
loop_
_entity_poly.entity_id
_entity_poly.type
_entity_poly.pdbx_seq_one_letter_code
_entity_poly.pdbx_strand_id
1 'polypeptide(L)'
;MNSKTMRKGTVNWSELPYEVLVTIASRVTCIDDFVVFGAVCKSWGTAATKENFDFSSPQVPLLMLAADEGNDYREFYSISKKESFTEFFSQKLKGEFVFHRSDDFVQ
;
A
#
# COMPACT_ATOMS: atom_id res chain seq x y z
N MET A 1 26.75 31.39 39.49
CA MET A 1 25.98 31.34 38.22
C MET A 1 26.07 29.94 37.68
N ASN A 2 24.98 29.18 37.74
CA ASN A 2 24.86 27.77 37.38
C ASN A 2 24.13 27.68 36.03
N SER A 3 24.91 27.59 34.96
CA SER A 3 24.40 27.39 33.60
C SER A 3 23.85 25.97 33.46
N LYS A 4 22.52 25.84 33.59
CA LYS A 4 21.80 24.65 33.13
C LYS A 4 21.87 24.63 31.60
N THR A 5 22.79 23.86 31.05
CA THR A 5 22.78 23.51 29.63
C THR A 5 21.58 22.60 29.37
N MET A 6 20.55 23.11 28.67
CA MET A 6 19.50 22.26 28.10
C MET A 6 20.17 21.27 27.15
N ARG A 7 20.18 19.99 27.51
CA ARG A 7 20.53 18.95 26.54
C ARG A 7 19.43 18.93 25.50
N LYS A 8 19.76 19.23 24.24
CA LYS A 8 18.88 18.96 23.10
C LYS A 8 18.70 17.45 23.03
N GLY A 9 17.60 16.94 23.57
CA GLY A 9 17.28 15.52 23.52
C GLY A 9 17.03 15.13 22.06
N THR A 10 17.92 14.31 21.50
CA THR A 10 17.68 13.64 20.22
C THR A 10 16.61 12.58 20.44
N VAL A 11 15.44 12.75 19.83
CA VAL A 11 14.37 11.75 19.88
C VAL A 11 14.84 10.50 19.14
N ASN A 12 14.89 9.37 19.84
CA ASN A 12 15.24 8.09 19.24
C ASN A 12 14.00 7.43 18.63
N TRP A 13 13.84 7.55 17.32
CA TRP A 13 12.74 6.94 16.56
C TRP A 13 12.76 5.40 16.59
N SER A 14 13.90 4.80 16.96
CA SER A 14 14.05 3.35 17.10
C SER A 14 13.36 2.79 18.34
N GLU A 15 13.09 3.65 19.33
CA GLU A 15 12.50 3.31 20.63
C GLU A 15 11.04 3.76 20.74
N LEU A 16 10.37 4.01 19.61
CA LEU A 16 8.96 4.33 19.60
C LEU A 16 8.13 3.21 20.25
N PRO A 17 7.10 3.56 21.05
CA PRO A 17 6.15 2.58 21.56
C PRO A 17 5.49 1.82 20.40
N TYR A 18 5.24 0.53 20.62
CA TYR A 18 4.63 -0.34 19.61
C TYR A 18 3.30 0.22 19.07
N GLU A 19 2.44 0.74 19.95
CA GLU A 19 1.15 1.35 19.57
C GLU A 19 1.31 2.51 18.56
N VAL A 20 2.40 3.27 18.67
CA VAL A 20 2.69 4.37 17.74
C VAL A 20 3.13 3.80 16.38
N LEU A 21 3.93 2.73 16.38
CA LEU A 21 4.32 2.06 15.13
C LEU A 21 3.11 1.47 14.40
N VAL A 22 2.17 0.84 15.11
CA VAL A 22 0.89 0.35 14.55
C VAL A 22 0.05 1.50 14.00
N THR A 23 0.01 2.63 14.70
CA THR A 23 -0.70 3.83 14.24
C THR A 23 -0.06 4.42 12.97
N ILE A 24 1.26 4.34 12.82
CA ILE A 24 1.95 4.76 11.60
C ILE A 24 1.65 3.77 10.47
N ALA A 25 1.80 2.47 10.73
CA ALA A 25 1.55 1.38 9.80
C ALA A 25 0.16 1.50 9.14
N SER A 26 -0.89 1.74 9.96
CA SER A 26 -2.28 1.90 9.48
C SER A 26 -2.56 3.16 8.68
N ARG A 27 -1.61 4.11 8.65
CA ARG A 27 -1.71 5.35 7.86
C ARG A 27 -0.90 5.30 6.57
N VAL A 28 -0.07 4.29 6.38
CA VAL A 28 0.64 4.09 5.12
C VAL A 28 -0.36 3.53 4.11
N THR A 29 -0.57 4.25 3.01
CA THR A 29 -1.57 3.91 1.99
C THR A 29 -0.95 3.23 0.76
N CYS A 30 0.35 3.37 0.57
CA CYS A 30 1.10 2.74 -0.51
C CYS A 30 1.74 1.44 -0.02
N ILE A 31 1.54 0.34 -0.74
CA ILE A 31 2.12 -0.97 -0.37
C ILE A 31 3.66 -0.93 -0.40
N ASP A 32 4.26 -0.20 -1.36
CA ASP A 32 5.71 -0.13 -1.49
C ASP A 32 6.32 0.60 -0.28
N ASP A 33 5.68 1.68 0.17
CA ASP A 33 6.08 2.40 1.38
C ASP A 33 5.89 1.54 2.64
N PHE A 34 4.84 0.71 2.67
CA PHE A 34 4.58 -0.20 3.80
C PHE A 34 5.62 -1.31 3.92
N VAL A 35 6.07 -1.85 2.78
CA VAL A 35 7.16 -2.83 2.73
C VAL A 35 8.47 -2.20 3.22
N VAL A 36 8.79 -0.98 2.77
CA VAL A 36 9.98 -0.25 3.22
C VAL A 36 9.89 0.08 4.71
N PHE A 37 8.71 0.46 5.22
CA PHE A 37 8.45 0.69 6.64
C PHE A 37 8.79 -0.56 7.48
N GLY A 38 8.32 -1.74 7.08
CA GLY A 38 8.61 -2.99 7.79
C GLY A 38 10.08 -3.41 7.76
N ALA A 39 10.83 -2.97 6.75
CA ALA A 39 12.24 -3.32 6.56
C ALA A 39 13.24 -2.50 7.40
N VAL A 40 12.79 -1.47 8.13
CA VAL A 40 13.66 -0.60 8.92
C VAL A 40 14.43 -1.36 10.01
N CYS A 41 13.70 -2.07 10.88
CA CYS A 41 14.27 -2.93 11.91
C CYS A 41 13.20 -3.89 12.45
N LYS A 42 13.58 -4.79 13.38
CA LYS A 42 12.66 -5.81 13.91
C LYS A 42 11.38 -5.23 14.54
N SER A 43 11.47 -4.14 15.30
CA SER A 43 10.28 -3.56 15.97
C SER A 43 9.29 -2.96 14.96
N TRP A 44 9.78 -2.34 13.89
CA TRP A 44 8.96 -1.81 12.81
C TRP A 44 8.37 -2.96 11.98
N GLY A 45 9.16 -3.99 11.68
CA GLY A 45 8.70 -5.20 11.02
C GLY A 45 7.59 -5.93 11.80
N THR A 46 7.67 -5.97 13.13
CA THR A 46 6.58 -6.55 13.95
C THR A 46 5.29 -5.73 13.92
N ALA A 47 5.36 -4.42 13.65
CA ALA A 47 4.18 -3.57 13.48
C ALA A 47 3.61 -3.62 12.06
N ALA A 48 4.42 -3.99 11.06
CA ALA A 48 4.05 -4.09 9.65
C ALA A 48 3.28 -5.39 9.34
N THR A 49 2.18 -5.64 10.05
CA THR A 49 1.32 -6.82 9.82
C THR A 49 0.21 -6.51 8.81
N LYS A 50 -0.37 -7.56 8.22
CA LYS A 50 -1.44 -7.43 7.23
C LYS A 50 -2.66 -6.71 7.80
N GLU A 51 -2.94 -6.90 9.08
CA GLU A 51 -4.07 -6.29 9.80
C GLU A 51 -3.87 -4.79 10.03
N ASN A 52 -2.62 -4.33 9.97
CA ASN A 52 -2.23 -2.93 10.17
C ASN A 52 -2.06 -2.17 8.86
N PHE A 53 -2.39 -2.74 7.70
CA PHE A 53 -2.40 -2.05 6.42
C PHE A 53 -3.81 -2.03 5.82
N ASP A 54 -4.27 -0.84 5.44
CA ASP A 54 -5.55 -0.69 4.76
C ASP A 54 -5.41 -1.00 3.25
N PHE A 55 -5.62 -2.28 2.90
CA PHE A 55 -5.66 -2.72 1.50
C PHE A 55 -6.89 -2.21 0.72
N SER A 56 -7.88 -1.60 1.38
CA SER A 56 -9.10 -1.11 0.72
C SER A 56 -8.89 0.24 0.04
N SER A 57 -7.83 0.95 0.41
CA SER A 57 -7.43 2.18 -0.25
C SER A 57 -6.98 1.87 -1.68
N PRO A 58 -7.61 2.46 -2.72
CA PRO A 58 -7.18 2.25 -4.10
C PRO A 58 -5.74 2.73 -4.22
N GLN A 59 -4.83 1.78 -4.41
CA GLN A 59 -3.40 2.04 -4.28
C GLN A 59 -2.89 3.01 -5.33
N VAL A 60 -3.69 3.30 -6.37
CA VAL A 60 -3.44 4.35 -7.37
C VAL A 60 -4.64 4.61 -8.28
N PRO A 61 -4.72 5.81 -8.89
CA PRO A 61 -5.69 6.07 -9.95
C PRO A 61 -5.45 5.13 -11.12
N LEU A 62 -6.42 4.24 -11.35
CA LEU A 62 -6.47 3.34 -12.48
C LEU A 62 -7.20 4.03 -13.64
N LEU A 63 -6.54 4.14 -14.79
CA LEU A 63 -7.14 4.64 -16.03
C LEU A 63 -7.77 3.47 -16.77
N MET A 64 -9.10 3.41 -16.84
CA MET A 64 -9.80 2.43 -17.66
C MET A 64 -9.47 2.69 -19.15
N LEU A 65 -8.91 1.70 -19.82
CA LEU A 65 -8.62 1.73 -21.24
C LEU A 65 -9.89 1.44 -22.06
N ALA A 66 -9.89 1.86 -23.33
CA ALA A 66 -11.00 1.58 -24.23
C ALA A 66 -11.13 0.07 -24.46
N ALA A 67 -12.37 -0.41 -24.59
CA ALA A 67 -12.63 -1.81 -24.90
C ALA A 67 -12.13 -2.12 -26.31
N ASP A 68 -11.49 -3.27 -26.48
CA ASP A 68 -11.17 -3.80 -27.80
C ASP A 68 -12.41 -4.45 -28.41
N GLU A 69 -12.54 -4.39 -29.73
CA GLU A 69 -13.70 -4.91 -30.45
C GLU A 69 -13.73 -6.45 -30.31
N GLY A 70 -14.69 -6.96 -29.52
CA GLY A 70 -14.94 -8.39 -29.37
C GLY A 70 -14.48 -9.00 -28.03
N ASN A 71 -14.01 -8.20 -27.08
CA ASN A 71 -13.69 -8.66 -25.73
C ASN A 71 -14.58 -7.95 -24.68
N ASP A 72 -15.09 -8.72 -23.71
CA ASP A 72 -15.88 -8.18 -22.58
C ASP A 72 -14.98 -7.73 -21.41
N TYR A 73 -13.66 -7.75 -21.59
CA TYR A 73 -12.68 -7.36 -20.59
C TYR A 73 -12.49 -5.84 -20.61
N ARG A 74 -12.18 -5.26 -19.44
CA ARG A 74 -11.72 -3.88 -19.36
C ARG A 74 -10.31 -3.87 -18.79
N GLU A 75 -9.40 -3.31 -19.55
CA GLU A 75 -8.04 -3.09 -19.08
C GLU A 75 -7.97 -1.78 -18.31
N PHE A 76 -7.14 -1.75 -17.28
CA PHE A 76 -6.87 -0.59 -16.46
C PHE A 76 -5.37 -0.31 -16.45
N TYR A 77 -4.98 0.92 -16.70
CA TYR A 77 -3.60 1.35 -16.65
C TYR A 77 -3.32 2.07 -15.33
N SER A 78 -2.34 1.58 -14.58
CA SER A 78 -1.82 2.27 -13.41
C SER A 78 -0.81 3.33 -13.84
N ILE A 79 -1.18 4.60 -13.70
CA ILE A 79 -0.33 5.73 -14.11
C ILE A 79 0.96 5.80 -13.28
N SER A 80 0.90 5.42 -12.00
CA SER A 80 2.05 5.46 -11.09
C SER A 80 3.06 4.36 -11.34
N LYS A 81 2.57 3.13 -11.56
CA LYS A 81 3.41 1.94 -11.78
C LYS A 81 3.84 1.84 -13.24
N LYS A 82 3.17 2.57 -14.13
CA LYS A 82 3.30 2.48 -15.59
C LYS A 82 3.03 1.08 -16.13
N GLU A 83 2.15 0.34 -15.46
CA GLU A 83 1.78 -1.04 -15.76
C GLU A 83 0.27 -1.15 -16.02
N SER A 84 -0.12 -2.05 -16.91
CA SER A 84 -1.53 -2.40 -17.17
C SER A 84 -1.95 -3.60 -16.33
N PHE A 85 -3.19 -3.55 -15.83
CA PHE A 85 -3.90 -4.62 -15.13
C PHE A 85 -5.16 -4.95 -15.92
N THR A 86 -5.52 -6.24 -16.00
CA THR A 86 -6.76 -6.67 -16.66
C THR A 86 -7.80 -6.97 -15.58
N GLU A 87 -8.91 -6.24 -15.58
CA GLU A 87 -10.00 -6.46 -14.62
C GLU A 87 -11.19 -7.12 -15.30
N PHE A 88 -11.71 -8.20 -14.68
CA PHE A 88 -12.91 -8.87 -15.15
C PHE A 88 -14.14 -8.18 -14.58
N PHE A 89 -14.79 -7.33 -15.38
CA PHE A 89 -16.08 -6.74 -15.03
C PHE A 89 -17.22 -7.75 -15.24
N SER A 90 -17.40 -8.68 -14.29
CA SER A 90 -18.63 -9.45 -14.25
C SER A 90 -19.75 -8.60 -13.66
N GLN A 91 -20.67 -8.12 -14.51
CA GLN A 91 -21.91 -7.49 -14.05
C GLN A 91 -22.77 -8.41 -13.17
N LYS A 92 -22.39 -9.70 -13.04
CA LYS A 92 -23.15 -10.74 -12.35
C LYS A 92 -22.78 -10.93 -10.87
N LEU A 93 -21.67 -10.35 -10.41
CA LEU A 93 -21.25 -10.43 -9.00
C LEU A 93 -21.49 -9.07 -8.33
N LYS A 94 -22.39 -9.08 -7.34
CA LYS A 94 -22.74 -7.92 -6.53
C LYS A 94 -21.51 -7.43 -5.75
N GLY A 95 -20.74 -6.51 -6.34
CA GLY A 95 -19.84 -5.62 -5.61
C GLY A 95 -18.53 -6.22 -5.09
N GLU A 96 -18.05 -7.33 -5.63
CA GLU A 96 -16.68 -7.82 -5.36
C GLU A 96 -15.78 -7.53 -6.56
N PHE A 97 -14.82 -6.62 -6.36
CA PHE A 97 -13.73 -6.33 -7.30
C PHE A 97 -12.59 -7.31 -7.01
N VAL A 98 -12.21 -8.11 -8.01
CA VAL A 98 -11.08 -9.05 -7.91
C VAL A 98 -10.02 -8.61 -8.89
N PHE A 99 -8.91 -8.08 -8.35
CA PHE A 99 -7.76 -7.66 -9.14
C PHE A 99 -6.91 -8.87 -9.51
N HIS A 100 -6.74 -9.11 -10.81
CA HIS A 100 -5.78 -10.08 -11.33
C HIS A 100 -4.63 -9.35 -12.00
N ARG A 101 -3.40 -9.84 -11.83
CA ARG A 101 -2.24 -9.31 -12.56
C ARG A 101 -2.28 -9.89 -13.97
N SER A 102 -2.00 -9.09 -14.99
CA SER A 102 -2.04 -9.56 -16.39
C SER A 102 -1.07 -10.74 -16.66
N ASP A 103 -0.03 -10.90 -15.83
CA ASP A 103 0.91 -12.04 -15.90
C ASP A 103 0.28 -13.40 -15.52
N ASP A 104 -0.88 -13.41 -14.86
CA ASP A 104 -1.51 -14.64 -14.37
C ASP A 104 -2.28 -15.42 -15.48
N PHE A 105 -2.41 -14.84 -16.69
CA PHE A 105 -3.20 -15.42 -17.79
C PHE A 105 -2.38 -16.00 -18.95
N VAL A 106 -1.05 -16.10 -18.82
CA VAL A 106 -0.22 -16.74 -19.86
C VAL A 106 -0.21 -18.26 -19.65
N GLN A 107 -0.98 -18.98 -20.47
CA GLN A 107 -0.80 -20.42 -20.73
C GLN A 107 -0.54 -20.65 -22.22
#